data_AF-A0A971L9K3-F1
#
_entry.id   AF-A0A971L9K3-F1
#
_cell.length_a   1.000
_cell.length_b   1.000
_cell.length_c   1.000
_cell.angle_alpha   90.00
_cell.angle_beta   90.00
_cell.angle_gamma   90.00
#
_symmetry.space_group_name_H-M   'P 1'
#
loop_
_entity.id
_entity.type
_entity.pdbx_description
1 polymer ?
#
loop_
_entity_poly.entity_id
_entity_poly.type
_entity_poly.pdbx_seq_one_letter_code
_entity_poly.pdbx_strand_id
1 'polypeptide(L)'
;SLRQLSAKYFLDLTEVYAAGYSAEDVTIDVYYTSAGKVEVSPLTVYNRENHIYYYELDWGSYPVASGGRIEANFSVHLTGWQPVWDGSNDWSYRGLLTTYTDTERIPVYMDVELIQGLEPSF
;
A
#
# COMPACT_ATOMS: atom_id res chain seq x y z
N SER A 1 11.06 10.17 -18.83
CA SER A 1 11.19 9.91 -17.38
C SER A 1 9.81 9.55 -16.86
N LEU A 2 9.75 8.61 -15.92
CA LEU A 2 8.51 8.37 -15.17
C LEU A 2 8.32 9.51 -14.18
N ARG A 3 7.08 9.94 -13.95
CA ARG A 3 6.69 11.00 -13.00
C ARG A 3 5.21 10.81 -12.66
N GLN A 4 4.70 11.47 -11.62
CA GLN A 4 3.30 11.29 -11.18
C GLN A 4 3.05 9.81 -10.86
N LEU A 5 4.02 9.19 -10.20
CA LEU A 5 3.93 7.79 -9.84
C LEU A 5 3.19 7.67 -8.52
N SER A 6 2.27 6.72 -8.46
CA SER A 6 1.71 6.23 -7.21
C SER A 6 1.67 4.70 -7.19
N ALA A 7 1.56 4.13 -6.01
CA ALA A 7 1.41 2.69 -5.82
C ALA A 7 0.27 2.41 -4.84
N LYS A 8 -0.59 1.45 -5.16
CA LYS A 8 -1.65 0.99 -4.25
C LYS A 8 -1.19 -0.22 -3.46
N TYR A 9 -1.45 -0.21 -2.16
CA TYR A 9 -1.28 -1.37 -1.29
C TYR A 9 -2.64 -1.80 -0.75
N PHE A 10 -3.02 -3.05 -1.03
CA PHE A 10 -4.33 -3.63 -0.74
C PHE A 10 -4.29 -4.46 0.53
N LEU A 11 -5.26 -4.22 1.40
CA LEU A 11 -5.44 -4.81 2.72
C LEU A 11 -6.75 -5.60 2.77
N ASP A 12 -6.73 -6.74 3.45
CA ASP A 12 -7.93 -7.47 3.88
C ASP A 12 -8.07 -7.29 5.39
N LEU A 13 -9.05 -6.49 5.81
CA LEU A 13 -9.20 -6.11 7.23
C LEU A 13 -10.17 -7.04 7.98
N THR A 14 -10.45 -8.24 7.47
CA THR A 14 -11.42 -9.16 8.09
C THR A 14 -11.08 -9.47 9.55
N GLU A 15 -9.80 -9.66 9.88
CA GLU A 15 -9.31 -9.88 11.25
C GLU A 15 -9.47 -8.65 12.15
N VAL A 16 -9.28 -7.45 11.60
CA VAL A 16 -9.49 -6.17 12.32
C VAL A 16 -10.95 -6.03 12.72
N TYR A 17 -11.87 -6.26 11.77
CA TYR A 17 -13.31 -6.21 12.04
C TYR A 17 -13.76 -7.32 12.98
N ALA A 18 -13.21 -8.53 12.87
CA ALA A 18 -13.53 -9.64 13.76
C ALA A 18 -13.12 -9.36 15.23
N ALA A 19 -12.08 -8.54 15.43
CA ALA A 19 -11.63 -8.10 16.75
C ALA A 19 -12.40 -6.87 17.29
N GLY A 20 -13.37 -6.34 16.55
CA GLY A 20 -14.20 -5.20 16.97
C GLY A 20 -13.62 -3.82 16.65
N TYR A 21 -12.54 -3.76 15.87
CA TYR A 21 -11.97 -2.52 15.33
C TYR A 21 -12.55 -2.22 13.94
N SER A 22 -12.08 -1.14 13.33
CA SER A 22 -12.49 -0.71 12.00
C SER A 22 -11.31 -0.18 11.18
N ALA A 23 -11.55 0.13 9.90
CA ALA A 23 -10.56 0.81 9.06
C ALA A 23 -10.10 2.17 9.62
N GLU A 24 -10.90 2.83 10.48
CA GLU A 24 -10.51 4.10 11.12
C GLU A 24 -9.41 3.92 12.17
N ASP A 25 -9.22 2.70 12.66
CA ASP A 25 -8.19 2.36 13.63
C ASP A 25 -6.85 2.02 12.97
N VAL A 26 -6.78 1.94 11.63
CA VAL A 26 -5.56 1.59 10.90
C VAL A 26 -4.70 2.84 10.66
N THR A 27 -3.42 2.71 10.97
CA THR A 27 -2.38 3.72 10.80
C THR A 27 -1.33 3.23 9.81
N ILE A 28 -0.89 4.14 8.94
CA ILE A 28 0.23 3.93 8.02
C ILE A 28 1.32 4.95 8.34
N ASP A 29 2.46 4.47 8.84
CA ASP A 29 3.61 5.31 9.17
C ASP A 29 4.69 5.14 8.10
N VAL A 30 5.08 6.23 7.44
CA VAL A 30 6.24 6.26 6.55
C VAL A 30 7.47 6.72 7.32
N TYR A 31 8.49 5.88 7.41
CA TYR A 31 9.73 6.16 8.12
C TYR A 31 10.81 6.76 7.20
N TYR A 32 10.75 6.46 5.91
CA TYR A 32 11.72 6.93 4.93
C TYR A 32 11.14 7.01 3.53
N THR A 33 11.59 7.97 2.75
CA THR A 33 11.42 8.02 1.29
C THR A 33 12.65 8.63 0.62
N SER A 34 13.10 8.06 -0.49
CA SER A 34 14.21 8.62 -1.26
C SER A 34 13.82 9.88 -2.06
N ALA A 35 12.52 10.14 -2.20
CA ALA A 35 11.99 11.29 -2.93
C ALA A 35 11.90 12.58 -2.09
N GLY A 36 12.27 12.51 -0.81
CA GLY A 36 12.11 13.60 0.16
C GLY A 36 10.68 13.79 0.67
N LYS A 37 9.69 13.43 -0.15
CA LYS A 37 8.27 13.40 0.23
C LYS A 37 7.54 12.25 -0.49
N VAL A 38 6.61 11.63 0.22
CA VAL A 38 5.57 10.74 -0.31
C VAL A 38 4.31 11.04 0.49
N GLU A 39 3.19 11.20 -0.20
CA GLU A 39 1.88 11.35 0.44
C GLU A 39 1.26 9.97 0.62
N VAL A 40 0.60 9.76 1.76
CA VAL A 40 -0.18 8.56 2.03
C VAL A 40 -1.65 8.94 2.01
N SER A 41 -2.44 8.30 1.14
CA SER A 41 -3.88 8.54 1.13
C SER A 41 -4.55 7.96 2.39
N PRO A 42 -5.74 8.46 2.78
CA PRO A 42 -6.64 7.68 3.63
C PRO A 42 -6.96 6.32 3.01
N LEU A 43 -7.37 5.36 3.85
CA LEU A 43 -7.89 4.09 3.34
C LEU A 43 -9.14 4.30 2.49
N THR A 44 -9.14 3.70 1.31
CA THR A 44 -10.26 3.67 0.38
C THR A 44 -10.85 2.28 0.34
N VAL A 45 -12.19 2.20 0.36
CA VAL A 45 -12.90 0.92 0.30
C VAL A 45 -12.81 0.37 -1.13
N TYR A 46 -12.22 -0.81 -1.30
CA TYR A 46 -12.16 -1.52 -2.57
C TYR A 46 -13.34 -2.49 -2.73
N ASN A 47 -13.55 -3.33 -1.72
CA ASN A 47 -14.68 -4.26 -1.64
C ASN A 47 -15.20 -4.30 -0.21
N ARG A 48 -16.35 -3.65 0.01
CA ARG A 48 -16.93 -3.52 1.35
C ARG A 48 -17.40 -4.83 1.94
N GLU A 49 -17.92 -5.74 1.12
CA GLU A 49 -18.49 -7.03 1.58
C GLU A 49 -17.39 -7.95 2.14
N ASN A 50 -16.18 -7.84 1.59
CA ASN A 50 -15.03 -8.65 1.99
C ASN A 50 -13.99 -7.84 2.81
N HIS A 51 -14.35 -6.67 3.32
CA HIS A 51 -13.45 -5.79 4.09
C HIS A 51 -12.11 -5.49 3.38
N ILE A 52 -12.12 -5.35 2.06
CA ILE A 52 -10.94 -5.01 1.29
C ILE A 52 -10.81 -3.50 1.17
N TYR A 53 -9.65 -2.99 1.54
CA TYR A 53 -9.27 -1.59 1.45
C TYR A 53 -7.96 -1.44 0.70
N TYR A 54 -7.64 -0.22 0.29
CA TYR A 54 -6.29 0.13 -0.15
C TYR A 54 -5.91 1.53 0.31
N TYR A 55 -4.62 1.80 0.39
CA TYR A 55 -4.08 3.15 0.42
C TYR A 55 -3.09 3.35 -0.72
N GLU A 56 -2.85 4.61 -1.07
CA GLU A 56 -1.89 5.02 -2.07
C GLU A 56 -0.66 5.64 -1.43
N LEU A 57 0.52 5.25 -1.91
CA LEU A 57 1.75 6.00 -1.77
C LEU A 57 1.90 6.85 -3.04
N ASP A 58 1.85 8.17 -2.92
CA ASP A 58 1.93 9.11 -4.04
C ASP A 58 3.21 9.96 -3.96
N TRP A 59 4.07 9.84 -4.97
CA TRP A 59 5.31 10.61 -5.09
C TRP A 59 5.14 11.91 -5.90
N GLY A 60 3.93 12.24 -6.33
CA GLY A 60 3.58 13.43 -7.08
C GLY A 60 4.48 13.61 -8.30
N SER A 61 4.91 14.84 -8.56
CA SER A 61 5.73 15.15 -9.74
C SER A 61 7.19 14.68 -9.65
N TYR A 62 7.60 13.87 -8.66
CA TYR A 62 8.98 13.43 -8.51
C TYR A 62 9.43 12.63 -9.76
N PRO A 63 10.51 13.04 -10.44
CA PRO A 63 10.95 12.39 -11.66
C PRO A 63 11.84 11.17 -11.35
N VAL A 64 11.55 10.05 -11.99
CA VAL A 64 12.43 8.87 -12.00
C VAL A 64 13.15 8.81 -13.34
N ALA A 65 14.48 8.94 -13.28
CA ALA A 65 15.35 8.79 -14.44
C ALA A 65 15.38 7.35 -14.95
N SER A 66 15.74 7.15 -16.22
CA SER A 66 15.93 5.81 -16.77
C SER A 66 17.00 5.06 -15.97
N GLY A 67 16.67 3.85 -15.49
CA GLY A 67 17.54 3.06 -14.61
C GLY A 67 17.62 3.55 -13.15
N GLY A 68 16.88 4.60 -12.80
CA GLY A 68 16.73 5.06 -11.42
C GLY A 68 15.66 4.29 -10.64
N ARG A 69 15.60 4.55 -9.33
CA ARG A 69 14.57 3.99 -8.42
C ARG A 69 14.07 5.04 -7.44
N ILE A 70 12.86 4.83 -6.94
CA ILE A 70 12.30 5.51 -5.77
C ILE A 70 12.04 4.45 -4.69
N GLU A 71 12.15 4.85 -3.43
CA GLU A 71 12.03 3.96 -2.28
C GLU A 71 11.14 4.62 -1.22
N ALA A 72 10.30 3.83 -0.56
CA ALA A 72 9.60 4.20 0.64
C ALA A 72 9.61 3.03 1.63
N ASN A 73 9.92 3.30 2.89
CA ASN A 73 9.86 2.32 3.98
C ASN A 73 8.76 2.74 4.94
N PHE A 74 7.81 1.85 5.19
CA PHE A 74 6.60 2.15 5.95
C PHE A 74 6.14 0.93 6.76
N SER A 75 5.19 1.16 7.67
CA SER A 75 4.43 0.11 8.35
C SER A 75 2.93 0.36 8.19
N VAL A 76 2.16 -0.71 8.40
CA VAL A 76 0.71 -0.66 8.58
C VAL A 76 0.43 -1.37 9.90
N HIS A 77 -0.35 -0.73 10.77
CA HIS A 77 -0.68 -1.27 12.08
C HIS A 77 -1.98 -0.65 12.61
N LEU A 78 -2.54 -1.19 13.68
CA LEU A 78 -3.61 -0.52 14.41
C LEU A 78 -3.07 0.59 15.32
N THR A 79 -3.86 1.63 15.53
CA THR A 79 -3.56 2.73 16.44
C THR A 79 -3.24 2.18 17.84
N GLY A 80 -2.12 2.62 18.40
CA GLY A 80 -1.63 2.12 19.68
C GLY A 80 -1.03 0.71 19.63
N TRP A 81 -0.71 0.18 18.45
CA TRP A 81 0.00 -1.09 18.25
C TRP A 81 -0.72 -2.30 18.85
N GLN A 82 -2.04 -2.38 18.65
CA GLN A 82 -2.84 -3.52 19.11
C GLN A 82 -2.35 -4.82 18.44
N PRO A 83 -2.23 -5.95 19.17
CA PRO A 83 -1.64 -7.19 18.69
C PRO A 83 -2.63 -8.05 17.87
N VAL A 84 -3.46 -7.40 17.05
CA VAL A 84 -4.53 -8.03 16.25
C VAL A 84 -4.13 -8.17 14.77
N TRP A 85 -3.23 -7.31 14.30
CA TRP A 85 -2.86 -7.23 12.89
C TRP A 85 -2.31 -8.57 12.35
N ASP A 86 -2.89 -9.05 11.25
CA ASP A 86 -2.41 -10.21 10.50
C ASP A 86 -2.46 -9.90 9.00
N GLY A 87 -1.34 -9.44 8.42
CA GLY A 87 -1.28 -9.14 6.98
C GLY A 87 -1.17 -10.36 6.07
N SER A 88 -1.29 -11.60 6.57
CA SER A 88 -1.11 -12.80 5.74
C SER A 88 -2.22 -13.01 4.69
N ASN A 89 -3.40 -12.42 4.91
CA ASN A 89 -4.54 -12.39 3.99
C ASN A 89 -4.45 -11.25 2.97
N ASP A 90 -3.71 -10.17 3.24
CA ASP A 90 -3.55 -8.99 2.37
C ASP A 90 -3.08 -9.36 0.96
N TRP A 91 -3.76 -8.85 -0.07
CA TRP A 91 -3.35 -9.06 -1.46
C TRP A 91 -1.90 -8.60 -1.69
N SER A 92 -1.55 -7.40 -1.22
CA SER A 92 -0.24 -6.80 -1.47
C SER A 92 0.90 -7.43 -0.66
N TYR A 93 0.60 -8.14 0.43
CA TYR A 93 1.60 -8.83 1.24
C TYR A 93 1.99 -10.21 0.66
N ARG A 94 1.11 -10.83 -0.13
CA ARG A 94 1.31 -12.18 -0.66
C ARG A 94 2.56 -12.29 -1.53
N GLY A 95 3.49 -13.13 -1.07
CA GLY A 95 4.73 -13.44 -1.78
C GLY A 95 5.86 -12.46 -1.51
N LEU A 96 5.67 -11.48 -0.63
CA LEU A 96 6.77 -10.66 -0.13
C LEU A 96 7.71 -11.53 0.73
N LEU A 97 9.00 -11.25 0.63
CA LEU A 97 10.07 -11.94 1.34
C LEU A 97 10.85 -10.94 2.21
N THR A 98 11.78 -11.44 3.01
CA THR A 98 12.70 -10.58 3.80
C THR A 98 13.75 -9.87 2.93
N THR A 99 13.81 -10.19 1.63
CA THR A 99 14.67 -9.57 0.64
C THR A 99 13.84 -8.89 -0.45
N TYR A 100 14.35 -7.79 -1.00
CA TYR A 100 13.73 -7.11 -2.15
C TYR A 100 13.41 -8.10 -3.25
N THR A 101 12.13 -8.13 -3.64
CA THR A 101 11.56 -9.05 -4.61
C THR A 101 10.54 -8.28 -5.44
N ASP A 102 10.57 -8.47 -6.75
CA ASP A 102 9.57 -7.88 -7.64
C ASP A 102 8.20 -8.51 -7.37
N THR A 103 7.15 -7.68 -7.34
CA THR A 103 5.78 -8.14 -7.13
C THR A 103 4.83 -7.43 -8.07
N GLU A 104 3.84 -8.16 -8.59
CA GLU A 104 2.73 -7.58 -9.34
C GLU A 104 1.59 -7.12 -8.41
N ARG A 105 1.62 -7.48 -7.11
CA ARG A 105 0.51 -7.23 -6.18
C ARG A 105 0.55 -5.88 -5.49
N ILE A 106 1.52 -5.04 -5.85
CA ILE A 106 1.57 -3.61 -5.49
C ILE A 106 1.55 -2.86 -6.83
N PRO A 107 0.37 -2.66 -7.43
CA PRO A 107 0.27 -2.05 -8.74
C PRO A 107 0.72 -0.59 -8.72
N VAL A 108 1.42 -0.20 -9.78
CA VAL A 108 1.99 1.14 -9.97
C VAL A 108 1.22 1.87 -11.06
N TYR A 109 0.90 3.13 -10.76
CA TYR A 109 0.16 4.02 -11.62
C TYR A 109 1.05 5.18 -12.07
N MET A 110 0.76 5.71 -13.24
CA MET A 110 1.25 7.00 -13.69
C MET A 110 0.04 7.89 -13.93
N ASP A 111 -0.07 8.96 -13.14
CA ASP A 111 -1.32 9.71 -13.00
C ASP A 111 -2.44 8.76 -12.53
N VAL A 112 -3.45 8.50 -13.36
CA VAL A 112 -4.54 7.55 -13.05
C VAL A 112 -4.44 6.23 -13.81
N GLU A 113 -3.46 6.09 -14.70
CA GLU A 113 -3.31 4.91 -15.56
C GLU A 113 -2.46 3.84 -14.88
N LEU A 114 -2.96 2.61 -14.81
CA LEU A 114 -2.19 1.45 -14.35
C LEU A 114 -1.10 1.12 -15.37
N ILE A 115 0.16 1.21 -14.96
CA ILE A 115 1.30 0.96 -15.86
C ILE A 115 2.05 -0.34 -15.55
N GLN A 116 1.87 -0.92 -14.35
CA GLN A 116 2.51 -2.17 -13.95
C GLN A 116 1.75 -2.84 -12.80
N GLY A 117 1.69 -4.18 -12.81
CA GLY A 117 1.08 -4.98 -11.75
C GLY A 117 -0.41 -5.23 -11.94
N LEU A 118 -1.05 -5.75 -10.89
CA LEU A 118 -2.43 -6.23 -10.88
C LEU A 118 -3.17 -5.75 -9.63
N GLU A 119 -4.34 -5.16 -9.84
CA GLU A 119 -5.34 -5.04 -8.79
C GLU A 119 -5.96 -6.42 -8.50
N PRO A 120 -6.45 -6.68 -7.28
CA PRO A 120 -7.07 -7.95 -6.98
C PRO A 120 -8.43 -8.11 -7.68
N SER A 121 -8.67 -9.28 -8.27
CA SER A 121 -9.97 -9.67 -8.82
C SER A 121 -10.73 -10.52 -7.81
N PHE A 122 -11.68 -9.90 -7.09
CA PHE A 122 -12.57 -10.60 -6.17
C PHE A 122 -13.99 -10.70 -6.75
#